data_AF-A0A168D0B2-F1
#
_entry.id   AF-A0A168D0B2-F1
#
_cell.length_a   1.000
_cell.length_b   1.000
_cell.length_c   1.000
_cell.angle_alpha   90.00
_cell.angle_beta   90.00
_cell.angle_gamma   90.00
#
_symmetry.space_group_name_H-M   'P 1'
#
loop_
_entity.id
_entity.type
_entity.pdbx_description
1 polymer ?
#
loop_
_entity_poly.entity_id
_entity_poly.type
_entity_poly.pdbx_seq_one_letter_code
_entity_poly.pdbx_strand_id
1 'polypeptide(L)'
;MNQCPLCNDTSAYIERSESIHIECRTCGIYKLNRKAFDDLPTEHRLQPNLFKVSIYNMFRTVRNLPIMTYFINDDLSQITPRATLAEIIEQFPTHVSNRADRVLLTLSIKSKFAGHRLRLLNQIKDHPY
;
A
#
# COMPACT_ATOMS: atom_id res chain seq x y z
N MET A 1 2.18 6.60 23.39
CA MET A 1 3.19 6.07 22.46
C MET A 1 2.67 6.26 21.05
N ASN A 2 3.41 6.96 20.20
CA ASN A 2 3.04 7.14 18.79
C ASN A 2 3.82 6.10 17.98
N GLN A 3 3.24 4.92 17.80
CA GLN A 3 3.82 3.84 17.00
C GLN A 3 3.03 3.69 15.71
N CYS A 4 3.74 3.58 14.59
CA CYS A 4 3.10 3.29 13.31
C CYS A 4 2.36 1.95 13.39
N PRO A 5 1.05 1.88 13.12
CA PRO A 5 0.31 0.63 13.23
C PRO A 5 0.69 -0.39 12.14
N LEU A 6 1.36 0.04 11.07
CA LEU A 6 1.81 -0.85 9.98
C LEU A 6 3.21 -1.45 10.19
N CYS A 7 4.13 -0.73 10.83
CA CYS A 7 5.54 -1.16 10.97
C CYS A 7 6.11 -1.04 12.39
N ASN A 8 5.32 -0.58 13.36
CA ASN A 8 5.71 -0.33 14.75
C ASN A 8 6.86 0.67 14.95
N ASP A 9 7.20 1.47 13.93
CA ASP A 9 8.17 2.55 14.04
C ASP A 9 7.66 3.60 15.05
N THR A 10 8.47 3.86 16.08
CA THR A 10 8.18 4.80 17.17
C THR A 10 8.37 6.26 16.78
N SER A 11 8.94 6.53 15.60
CA SER A 11 9.12 7.88 15.06
C SER A 11 7.89 8.40 14.30
N ALA A 12 6.80 7.62 14.25
CA ALA A 12 5.60 8.01 13.53
C ALA A 12 4.89 9.20 14.20
N TYR A 13 4.51 10.19 13.40
CA TYR A 13 3.59 11.23 13.80
C TYR A 13 2.15 10.74 13.59
N ILE A 14 1.29 10.93 14.59
CA ILE A 14 -0.10 10.50 14.57
C ILE A 14 -0.97 11.66 15.01
N GLU A 15 -1.81 12.15 14.10
CA GLU A 15 -2.80 13.19 14.37
C GLU A 15 -4.20 12.56 14.37
N ARG A 16 -4.91 12.68 15.51
CA ARG A 16 -6.23 12.09 15.72
C ARG A 16 -7.31 13.14 15.44
N SER A 17 -7.90 13.08 14.26
CA SER A 17 -9.09 13.86 13.87
C SER A 17 -10.27 12.92 13.59
N GLU A 18 -11.23 13.31 12.73
CA GLU A 18 -12.25 12.38 12.20
C GLU A 18 -11.61 11.17 11.49
N SER A 19 -10.44 11.39 10.88
CA SER A 19 -9.53 10.36 10.40
C SER A 19 -8.21 10.47 11.15
N ILE A 20 -7.53 9.34 11.34
CA ILE A 20 -6.22 9.28 11.98
C ILE A 20 -5.18 9.43 10.89
N HIS A 21 -4.56 10.61 10.83
CA HIS A 21 -3.47 10.92 9.91
C HIS A 21 -2.16 10.42 10.49
N ILE A 22 -1.39 9.71 9.67
CA ILE A 22 -0.16 9.04 10.08
C ILE A 22 0.94 9.39 9.10
N GLU A 23 2.04 9.92 9.64
CA GLU A 23 3.27 10.14 8.90
C GLU A 23 4.35 9.25 9.48
N CYS A 24 4.82 8.30 8.69
CA CYS A 24 5.85 7.36 9.08
C CYS A 24 6.99 7.41 8.09
N ARG A 25 8.23 7.47 8.57
CA ARG A 25 9.41 7.47 7.72
C ARG A 25 9.53 6.19 6.88
N THR A 26 9.04 5.06 7.38
CA THR A 26 9.08 3.76 6.69
C THR A 26 7.87 3.52 5.79
N CYS A 27 6.66 3.84 6.26
CA CYS A 27 5.41 3.54 5.55
C CYS A 27 4.94 4.69 4.66
N GLY A 28 5.48 5.90 4.80
CA GLY A 28 4.96 7.10 4.15
C GLY A 28 3.78 7.73 4.89
N ILE A 29 3.00 8.52 4.15
CA ILE A 29 1.89 9.33 4.64
C ILE A 29 0.56 8.70 4.24
N TYR A 30 -0.32 8.46 5.22
CA TYR A 30 -1.62 7.84 5.00
C TYR A 30 -2.63 8.21 6.09
N LYS A 31 -3.91 7.95 5.83
CA LYS A 31 -4.98 8.09 6.81
C LYS A 31 -5.64 6.75 7.09
N LEU A 32 -6.02 6.52 8.34
CA LEU A 32 -6.89 5.42 8.76
C LEU A 32 -8.18 5.99 9.31
N ASN A 33 -9.33 5.34 9.07
CA ASN A 33 -10.48 5.64 9.90
C ASN A 33 -10.24 5.12 11.34
N ARG A 34 -11.00 5.65 12.29
CA ARG A 34 -10.80 5.32 13.71
C ARG A 34 -10.91 3.82 13.99
N LYS A 35 -11.93 3.16 13.42
CA LYS A 35 -12.11 1.71 13.53
C LYS A 35 -10.90 0.95 13.00
N ALA A 36 -10.41 1.26 11.80
CA ALA A 36 -9.26 0.56 11.23
C ALA A 36 -8.00 0.72 12.07
N PHE A 37 -7.78 1.87 12.69
CA PHE A 37 -6.64 2.07 13.58
C PHE A 37 -6.74 1.20 14.85
N ASP A 38 -7.92 1.15 15.46
CA ASP A 38 -8.15 0.40 16.69
C ASP A 38 -8.13 -1.12 16.46
N ASP A 39 -8.63 -1.57 15.32
CA ASP A 39 -8.76 -3.00 14.95
C ASP A 39 -7.51 -3.56 14.26
N LEU A 40 -6.60 -2.72 13.76
CA LEU A 40 -5.40 -3.17 13.05
C LEU A 40 -4.50 -4.12 13.88
N PRO A 41 -4.22 -3.84 15.17
CA PRO A 41 -3.37 -4.68 15.99
C PRO A 41 -3.98 -6.07 16.28
N THR A 42 -5.31 -6.15 16.32
CA THR A 42 -6.09 -7.36 16.61
C THR A 42 -6.32 -8.23 15.36
N GLU A 43 -6.23 -7.67 14.16
CA GLU A 43 -6.50 -8.40 12.91
C GLU A 43 -5.30 -9.25 12.45
N HIS A 44 -5.15 -10.45 13.02
CA HIS A 44 -4.07 -11.38 12.70
C HIS A 44 -3.97 -11.76 11.21
N ARG A 45 -5.07 -11.73 10.45
CA ARG A 45 -5.07 -12.01 9.01
C ARG A 45 -4.34 -10.93 8.20
N LEU A 46 -4.35 -9.69 8.69
CA LEU A 46 -3.69 -8.56 8.06
C LEU A 46 -2.21 -8.47 8.42
N GLN A 47 -1.80 -8.88 9.64
CA GLN A 47 -0.41 -8.83 10.11
C GLN A 47 0.65 -9.28 9.07
N PRO A 48 0.54 -10.48 8.46
CA PRO A 48 1.54 -10.93 7.49
C PRO A 48 1.51 -10.13 6.18
N ASN A 49 0.46 -9.35 5.93
CA ASN A 49 0.27 -8.54 4.73
C ASN A 49 0.49 -7.03 4.98
N LEU A 50 0.71 -6.57 6.21
CA LEU A 50 0.90 -5.14 6.53
C LEU A 50 2.11 -4.53 5.81
N PHE A 51 3.13 -5.34 5.52
CA PHE A 51 4.27 -4.90 4.73
C PHE A 51 3.86 -4.45 3.32
N LYS A 52 2.85 -5.08 2.71
CA LYS A 52 2.33 -4.72 1.38
C LYS A 52 1.67 -3.35 1.43
N VAL A 53 0.86 -3.11 2.45
CA VAL A 53 0.23 -1.80 2.70
C VAL A 53 1.28 -0.72 2.96
N SER A 54 2.31 -1.03 3.75
CA SER A 54 3.46 -0.14 3.98
C SER A 54 4.17 0.24 2.67
N ILE A 55 4.49 -0.75 1.82
CA ILE A 55 5.13 -0.54 0.52
C ILE A 55 4.24 0.29 -0.41
N TYR A 56 2.93 0.02 -0.41
CA TYR A 56 1.95 0.77 -1.19
C TYR A 56 1.90 2.25 -0.78
N ASN A 57 1.81 2.52 0.51
CA ASN A 57 1.78 3.89 1.06
C ASN A 57 3.07 4.65 0.77
N MET A 58 4.22 3.97 0.91
CA MET A 58 5.52 4.56 0.62
C MET A 58 5.61 4.96 -0.85
N PHE A 59 5.16 4.08 -1.76
CA PHE A 59 5.10 4.38 -3.18
C PHE A 59 4.22 5.61 -3.48
N ARG A 60 3.02 5.68 -2.90
CA ARG A 60 2.11 6.83 -3.07
C ARG A 60 2.73 8.13 -2.59
N THR A 61 3.39 8.08 -1.43
CA THR A 61 4.07 9.23 -0.82
C THR A 61 5.20 9.74 -1.71
N VAL A 62 6.08 8.84 -2.19
CA VAL A 62 7.20 9.20 -3.08
C VAL A 62 6.70 9.81 -4.40
N ARG A 63 5.53 9.36 -4.89
CA ARG A 63 4.91 9.88 -6.10
C ARG A 63 4.02 11.11 -5.88
N ASN A 64 3.94 11.64 -4.66
CA ASN A 64 3.05 12.73 -4.28
C ASN A 64 1.59 12.48 -4.71
N LEU A 65 1.13 11.24 -4.63
CA LEU A 65 -0.26 10.90 -4.90
C LEU A 65 -1.15 11.38 -3.75
N PRO A 66 -2.44 11.67 -4.01
CA PRO A 66 -3.37 12.08 -2.97
C PRO A 66 -3.38 11.12 -1.77
N ILE A 67 -3.36 11.68 -0.56
CA ILE A 67 -3.39 10.91 0.69
C ILE A 67 -4.72 10.14 0.75
N MET A 68 -4.61 8.82 0.83
CA MET A 68 -5.75 7.91 0.84
C MET A 68 -6.15 7.57 2.27
N THR A 69 -7.46 7.47 2.50
CA THR A 69 -8.01 7.01 3.78
C THR A 69 -8.35 5.53 3.68
N TYR A 70 -7.80 4.72 4.58
CA TYR A 70 -8.01 3.27 4.58
C TYR A 70 -8.99 2.79 5.64
N PHE A 71 -9.69 1.73 5.27
CA PHE A 71 -10.72 1.07 6.05
C PHE A 71 -10.44 -0.44 6.11
N ILE A 72 -10.82 -1.12 7.20
CA ILE A 72 -10.72 -2.59 7.27
C ILE A 72 -11.85 -3.26 6.49
N ASN A 73 -13.08 -2.76 6.66
CA ASN A 73 -14.28 -3.21 5.94
C ASN A 73 -14.83 -2.06 5.08
N ASP A 74 -15.74 -2.37 4.16
CA ASP A 74 -16.41 -1.40 3.29
C ASP A 74 -17.40 -0.55 4.10
N ASP A 75 -16.86 0.29 4.98
CA ASP A 75 -17.62 1.29 5.73
C ASP A 75 -17.94 2.43 4.74
N LEU A 76 -19.24 2.68 4.53
CA LEU A 76 -19.86 3.62 3.57
C LEU A 76 -19.53 5.11 3.85
N SER A 77 -18.26 5.46 4.00
CA SER A 77 -17.84 6.85 4.13
C SER A 77 -17.85 7.56 2.77
N GLN A 78 -18.34 8.79 2.72
CA GLN A 78 -18.32 9.65 1.53
C GLN A 78 -16.90 10.21 1.22
N ILE A 79 -15.87 9.75 1.93
CA ILE A 79 -14.52 10.31 1.86
C ILE A 79 -13.81 9.75 0.63
N THR A 80 -13.36 10.64 -0.27
CA THR A 80 -12.51 10.30 -1.41
C THR A 80 -11.19 11.09 -1.34
N PRO A 81 -10.03 10.46 -1.59
CA PRO A 81 -9.82 9.09 -2.05
C PRO A 81 -9.80 8.05 -0.91
N ARG A 82 -10.39 6.87 -1.16
CA ARG A 82 -10.48 5.74 -0.22
C ARG A 82 -10.06 4.41 -0.84
N ALA A 83 -9.66 3.47 0.01
CA ALA A 83 -9.55 2.05 -0.32
C ALA A 83 -9.69 1.20 0.95
N THR A 84 -10.09 -0.05 0.83
CA THR A 84 -9.96 -1.01 1.93
C THR A 84 -8.53 -1.56 1.99
N LEU A 85 -8.09 -1.98 3.17
CA LEU A 85 -6.79 -2.65 3.31
C LEU A 85 -6.75 -3.95 2.48
N ALA A 86 -7.88 -4.65 2.37
CA ALA A 86 -8.02 -5.84 1.53
C ALA A 86 -7.78 -5.53 0.05
N GLU A 87 -8.41 -4.48 -0.50
CA GLU A 87 -8.21 -4.05 -1.90
C GLU A 87 -6.74 -3.78 -2.21
N ILE A 88 -6.01 -3.15 -1.28
CA ILE A 88 -4.57 -2.90 -1.46
C ILE A 88 -3.81 -4.20 -1.50
N ILE A 89 -4.11 -5.13 -0.59
CA ILE A 89 -3.41 -6.42 -0.48
C ILE A 89 -3.66 -7.27 -1.73
N GLU A 90 -4.87 -7.26 -2.26
CA GLU A 90 -5.26 -7.97 -3.48
C GLU A 90 -4.55 -7.44 -4.73
N GLN A 91 -4.11 -6.18 -4.72
CA GLN A 91 -3.27 -5.66 -5.80
C GLN A 91 -1.89 -6.34 -5.84
N PHE A 92 -1.44 -7.06 -4.80
CA PHE A 92 -0.17 -7.77 -4.83
C PHE A 92 -0.33 -9.21 -5.33
N PRO A 93 0.54 -9.68 -6.23
CA PRO A 93 0.47 -11.03 -6.76
C PRO A 93 0.76 -12.06 -5.65
N THR A 94 -0.18 -12.99 -5.45
CA THR A 94 -0.10 -14.05 -4.44
C THR A 94 0.79 -15.22 -4.88
N HIS A 95 0.75 -15.60 -6.16
CA HIS A 95 1.52 -16.72 -6.72
C HIS A 95 2.66 -16.25 -7.62
N VAL A 96 3.69 -17.10 -7.75
CA VAL A 96 4.83 -16.85 -8.66
C VAL A 96 4.36 -16.74 -10.13
N SER A 97 3.37 -17.54 -10.53
CA SER A 97 2.73 -17.43 -11.86
C SER A 97 2.17 -16.02 -12.08
N ASN A 98 1.41 -15.50 -11.12
CA ASN A 98 0.82 -14.15 -11.20
C ASN A 98 1.91 -13.06 -11.31
N ARG A 99 3.07 -13.27 -10.68
CA ARG A 99 4.23 -12.37 -10.81
C ARG A 99 4.81 -12.44 -12.22
N ALA A 100 5.03 -13.64 -12.74
CA ALA A 100 5.55 -13.85 -14.09
C ALA A 100 4.62 -13.23 -15.15
N ASP A 101 3.31 -13.48 -15.06
CA ASP A 101 2.32 -12.94 -15.98
C ASP A 101 2.31 -11.41 -15.97
N ARG A 102 2.36 -10.78 -14.79
CA ARG A 102 2.44 -9.31 -14.69
C ARG A 102 3.73 -8.75 -15.26
N VAL A 103 4.85 -9.42 -15.05
CA VAL A 103 6.13 -9.02 -15.65
C VAL A 103 6.04 -9.12 -17.17
N LEU A 104 5.51 -10.22 -17.71
CA LEU A 104 5.32 -10.40 -19.15
C LEU A 104 4.37 -9.36 -19.74
N LEU A 105 3.27 -9.04 -19.05
CA LEU A 105 2.34 -7.99 -19.48
C LEU A 105 2.98 -6.59 -19.43
N THR A 106 3.76 -6.30 -18.40
CA THR A 106 4.50 -5.03 -18.29
C THR A 106 5.55 -4.91 -19.39
N LEU A 107 6.26 -6.01 -19.67
CA LEU A 107 7.23 -6.09 -20.76
C LEU A 107 6.54 -5.92 -22.11
N SER A 108 5.38 -6.53 -22.34
CA SER A 108 4.66 -6.39 -23.61
C SER A 108 4.19 -4.96 -23.86
N ILE A 109 3.66 -4.27 -22.85
CA ILE A 109 3.25 -2.86 -22.95
C ILE A 109 4.45 -1.95 -23.24
N LYS A 110 5.61 -2.21 -22.61
CA LYS A 110 6.81 -1.39 -22.78
C LYS A 110 7.63 -1.77 -24.02
N SER A 111 7.40 -2.95 -24.57
CA SER A 111 8.10 -3.44 -25.74
C SER A 111 7.50 -2.86 -27.02
N LYS A 112 8.34 -2.27 -27.87
CA LYS A 112 7.88 -1.75 -29.17
C LYS A 112 7.80 -2.84 -30.25
N PHE A 113 8.56 -3.93 -30.11
CA PHE A 113 8.64 -5.04 -31.06
C PHE A 113 9.25 -6.29 -30.41
N ALA A 114 9.08 -7.46 -31.04
CA ALA A 114 9.66 -8.71 -30.56
C ALA A 114 11.20 -8.62 -30.47
N GLY A 115 11.79 -8.95 -29.32
CA GLY A 115 13.23 -8.82 -29.08
C GLY A 115 13.70 -7.42 -28.67
N HIS A 116 12.80 -6.46 -28.48
CA HIS A 116 13.15 -5.14 -27.95
C HIS A 116 13.76 -5.25 -26.55
N ARG A 117 15.04 -4.89 -26.43
CA ARG A 117 15.79 -4.98 -25.19
C ARG A 117 15.36 -3.88 -24.22
N LEU A 118 14.58 -4.26 -23.22
CA LEU A 118 14.23 -3.37 -22.12
C LEU A 118 15.34 -3.39 -21.07
N ARG A 119 15.94 -2.22 -20.80
CA ARG A 119 16.86 -2.06 -19.67
C ARG A 119 16.02 -1.99 -18.41
N LEU A 120 15.76 -3.14 -17.80
CA LEU A 120 15.17 -3.23 -16.48
C LEU A 120 16.20 -2.69 -15.48
N LEU A 121 16.07 -1.42 -15.11
CA LEU A 121 16.69 -0.95 -13.87
C LEU A 121 16.04 -1.77 -12.76
N ASN A 122 16.82 -2.35 -11.85
CA ASN A 122 16.39 -3.15 -10.68
C ASN A 122 15.56 -2.34 -9.66
N GLN A 123 14.66 -1.47 -10.12
CA GLN A 123 13.78 -0.62 -9.34
C GLN A 123 12.39 -1.25 -9.15
N ILE A 124 12.09 -2.37 -9.82
CA ILE A 124 10.85 -3.12 -9.58
C ILE A 124 11.05 -3.95 -8.31
N LYS A 125 11.04 -3.28 -7.16
CA LYS A 125 10.56 -3.90 -5.93
C LYS A 125 9.07 -4.13 -6.13
N ASP A 126 8.54 -5.24 -5.62
CA ASP A 126 7.14 -5.68 -5.76
C ASP A 126 6.13 -4.57 -5.39
N HIS A 127 5.85 -3.66 -6.33
CA HIS A 127 4.88 -2.59 -6.19
C HIS A 127 3.68 -2.91 -7.10
N PRO A 128 2.45 -2.71 -6.64
CA PRO A 128 1.28 -2.80 -7.51
C PRO A 128 1.36 -1.70 -8.57
N TYR A 129 1.05 -2.06 -9.81
CA TYR A 129 1.05 -1.18 -10.98
C TYR A 129 -0.34 -0.60 -11.23
#